data_AF-A0A815QP03-F1
#
_entry.id   AF-A0A815QP03-F1
#
_cell.length_a   1.000
_cell.length_b   1.000
_cell.length_c   1.000
_cell.angle_alpha   90.00
_cell.angle_beta   90.00
_cell.angle_gamma   90.00
#
_symmetry.space_group_name_H-M   'P 1'
#
loop_
_entity.id
_entity.type
_entity.pdbx_description
1 polymer ?
#
loop_
_entity_poly.entity_id
_entity_poly.type
_entity_poly.pdbx_seq_one_letter_code
_entity_poly.pdbx_strand_id
1 'polypeptide(L)'
;HTRQAVRLMIDEHVPHTYCWSPSLVPKPTDWPSNIDVSGFFFLDLATNYKPPEDLIQFLESGDPPIYIGFGSITGHDSERILRIVLKALIATGYRAILSGLAKETDALPSNVFRIGNCPHDWLFQHVAAVCHHGGAGTTAAGLRAGKPTIIVPFFGDQFFWGSMISKSGAGPPPIPGKRLNVNDLIEAFKIAHEPGTREAAHKLSIAFQNENGCEAAIRSFHANLPLSKMRSDLESSFGACFRLNDYNLQISRPVAQVLLAAGAIKESELTLLVTRDWSASMYDDRRHIPIHGFIKHGREALQSLFIDTPQGLKKAASSNSLITGTLDGTECIIKGVGKSLGHVYVGCLSFYGEVTDALERVPELYDPYFDSDKRKRPHVKNFSSGAKAAELSIWHGIKDGVIGIVNKPRIGYQRHGILGGAAGAAAAIPSIVIKPAVGTLASLTWLGRGIYAQTKNSSRNKDANSNHQLTVLHSPQQIRRSSESRIMDEDTSLEYRASFESGLKIDICEKILNEFEQIKSRYTSKNGNENSKGTKRTKCRKMFQRQRSHSATPQ
;
A
#
# COMPACT_ATOMS: atom_id res chain seq x y z
N HIS A 1 4.27 4.04 -6.52
CA HIS A 1 3.94 3.37 -5.25
C HIS A 1 2.88 2.27 -5.41
N THR A 2 1.64 2.53 -5.86
CA THR A 2 0.57 1.50 -5.92
C THR A 2 0.89 0.29 -6.81
N ARG A 3 1.51 0.48 -8.00
CA ARG A 3 1.89 -0.65 -8.88
C ARG A 3 3.01 -1.53 -8.32
N GLN A 4 3.90 -0.99 -7.49
CA GLN A 4 4.97 -1.77 -6.85
C GLN A 4 4.42 -2.56 -5.67
N ALA A 5 3.51 -1.97 -4.88
CA ALA A 5 2.81 -2.71 -3.83
C ALA A 5 1.95 -3.86 -4.39
N VAL A 6 1.23 -3.61 -5.50
CA VAL A 6 0.46 -4.67 -6.19
C VAL A 6 1.39 -5.74 -6.77
N ARG A 7 2.52 -5.35 -7.37
CA ARG A 7 3.53 -6.30 -7.87
C ARG A 7 4.10 -7.15 -6.73
N LEU A 8 4.44 -6.53 -5.60
CA LEU A 8 4.89 -7.26 -4.41
C LEU A 8 3.83 -8.23 -3.91
N MET A 9 2.56 -7.82 -3.82
CA MET A 9 1.48 -8.73 -3.45
C MET A 9 1.36 -9.93 -4.40
N ILE A 10 1.56 -9.71 -5.70
CA ILE A 10 1.50 -10.78 -6.72
C ILE A 10 2.75 -11.68 -6.64
N ASP A 11 3.94 -11.09 -6.68
CA ASP A 11 5.23 -11.82 -6.70
C ASP A 11 5.38 -12.65 -5.41
N GLU A 12 4.99 -12.10 -4.26
CA GLU A 12 5.05 -12.76 -2.95
C GLU A 12 3.84 -13.64 -2.64
N HIS A 13 2.90 -13.77 -3.59
CA HIS A 13 1.65 -14.53 -3.45
C HIS A 13 0.92 -14.16 -2.16
N VAL A 14 0.88 -12.86 -1.83
CA VAL A 14 0.15 -12.35 -0.68
C VAL A 14 -1.33 -12.58 -0.94
N PRO A 15 -2.01 -13.35 -0.08
CA PRO A 15 -3.43 -13.57 -0.26
C PRO A 15 -4.21 -12.27 -0.12
N HIS A 16 -5.13 -12.01 -1.05
CA HIS A 16 -5.96 -10.82 -1.01
C HIS A 16 -7.34 -11.08 -1.63
N THR A 17 -8.32 -10.34 -1.12
CA THR A 17 -9.72 -10.52 -1.48
C THR A 17 -10.25 -9.21 -2.03
N TYR A 18 -10.80 -9.25 -3.24
CA TYR A 18 -11.52 -8.14 -3.83
C TYR A 18 -12.95 -8.10 -3.29
N CYS A 19 -13.39 -6.89 -2.94
CA CYS A 19 -14.66 -6.64 -2.25
C CYS A 19 -15.70 -6.09 -3.24
N TRP A 20 -15.93 -6.82 -4.33
CA TRP A 20 -16.98 -6.56 -5.31
C TRP A 20 -17.85 -7.79 -5.53
N SER A 21 -19.05 -7.59 -6.07
CA SER A 21 -19.96 -8.70 -6.38
C SER A 21 -19.44 -9.58 -7.53
N PRO A 22 -19.31 -10.90 -7.33
CA PRO A 22 -19.01 -11.84 -8.41
C PRO A 22 -20.13 -11.92 -9.46
N SER A 23 -21.37 -11.55 -9.11
CA SER A 23 -22.50 -11.49 -10.04
C SER A 23 -22.40 -10.31 -11.02
N LEU A 24 -21.72 -9.23 -10.64
CA LEU A 24 -21.41 -8.11 -11.52
C LEU A 24 -20.10 -8.32 -12.28
N VAL A 25 -19.03 -8.69 -11.56
CA VAL A 25 -17.71 -8.95 -12.12
C VAL A 25 -17.22 -10.31 -11.62
N PRO A 26 -17.35 -11.39 -12.41
CA PRO A 26 -16.92 -12.71 -11.99
C PRO A 26 -15.41 -12.76 -11.80
N LYS A 27 -14.96 -13.63 -10.89
CA LYS A 27 -13.53 -13.95 -10.72
C LYS A 27 -12.99 -14.53 -12.04
N PRO A 28 -11.96 -13.91 -12.65
CA PRO A 28 -11.33 -14.48 -13.84
C PRO A 28 -10.76 -15.87 -13.56
N THR A 29 -10.86 -16.77 -14.55
CA THR A 29 -10.45 -18.17 -14.41
C THR A 29 -8.94 -18.37 -14.35
N ASP A 30 -8.17 -17.37 -14.79
CA ASP A 30 -6.71 -17.34 -14.78
C ASP A 30 -6.13 -16.81 -13.44
N TRP A 31 -6.99 -16.41 -12.49
CA TRP A 31 -6.53 -15.95 -11.19
C TRP A 31 -6.13 -17.10 -10.27
N PRO A 32 -4.99 -16.99 -9.56
CA PRO A 32 -4.54 -18.01 -8.64
C PRO A 32 -5.46 -18.12 -7.40
N SER A 33 -5.35 -19.24 -6.68
CA SER A 33 -6.21 -19.57 -5.54
C SER A 33 -6.04 -18.65 -4.33
N ASN A 34 -4.95 -17.90 -4.24
CA ASN A 34 -4.72 -16.90 -3.18
C ASN A 34 -5.43 -15.57 -3.43
N ILE A 35 -6.12 -15.40 -4.55
CA ILE A 35 -6.88 -14.19 -4.89
C ILE A 35 -8.36 -14.56 -4.93
N ASP A 36 -9.18 -13.90 -4.12
CA ASP A 36 -10.62 -14.17 -4.06
C ASP A 36 -11.46 -12.93 -4.39
N VAL A 37 -12.73 -13.16 -4.70
CA VAL A 37 -13.77 -12.15 -4.87
C VAL A 37 -14.88 -12.50 -3.88
N SER A 38 -15.17 -11.59 -2.95
CA SER A 38 -16.04 -11.88 -1.81
C SER A 38 -17.48 -11.42 -1.96
N GLY A 39 -17.73 -10.34 -2.72
CA GLY A 39 -18.96 -9.56 -2.63
C GLY A 39 -18.67 -8.14 -2.14
N PHE A 40 -19.65 -7.24 -2.32
CA PHE A 40 -19.56 -5.90 -1.74
C PHE A 40 -19.77 -5.94 -0.22
N PHE A 41 -19.18 -4.98 0.49
CA PHE A 41 -19.44 -4.77 1.90
C PHE A 41 -20.45 -3.64 2.06
N PHE A 42 -21.52 -3.93 2.78
CA PHE A 42 -22.57 -2.95 3.04
C PHE A 42 -22.65 -2.66 4.53
N LEU A 43 -22.93 -1.40 4.83
CA LEU A 43 -23.29 -0.93 6.17
C LEU A 43 -24.73 -0.45 6.09
N ASP A 44 -25.57 -0.92 7.00
CA ASP A 44 -26.96 -0.49 7.11
C ASP A 44 -26.99 0.77 7.98
N LEU A 45 -26.81 1.93 7.34
CA LEU A 45 -26.71 3.25 7.98
C LEU A 45 -28.11 3.88 8.20
N ALA A 46 -29.13 3.36 7.52
CA ALA A 46 -30.50 3.86 7.58
C ALA A 46 -31.22 3.57 8.90
N THR A 47 -30.75 2.63 9.73
CA THR A 47 -31.51 2.09 10.89
C THR A 47 -32.02 3.16 11.85
N ASN A 48 -31.28 4.26 12.03
CA ASN A 48 -31.66 5.37 12.91
C ASN A 48 -31.80 6.71 12.17
N TYR A 49 -31.87 6.68 10.84
CA TYR A 49 -31.97 7.89 10.03
C TYR A 49 -33.41 8.41 10.02
N LYS A 50 -33.57 9.70 10.30
CA LYS A 50 -34.85 10.40 10.17
C LYS A 50 -34.74 11.37 8.99
N PRO A 51 -35.45 11.13 7.88
CA PRO A 51 -35.42 12.03 6.74
C PRO A 51 -36.04 13.39 7.12
N PRO A 52 -35.46 14.51 6.63
CA PRO A 52 -36.07 15.82 6.73
C PRO A 52 -37.45 15.87 6.06
N GLU A 53 -38.38 16.65 6.63
CA GLU A 53 -39.77 16.74 6.18
C GLU A 53 -39.89 17.28 4.75
N ASP A 54 -39.06 18.26 4.38
CA ASP A 54 -39.00 18.83 3.03
C ASP A 54 -38.58 17.80 1.97
N LEU A 55 -37.68 16.88 2.32
CA LEU A 55 -37.30 15.77 1.46
C LEU A 55 -38.46 14.79 1.27
N ILE A 56 -39.20 14.46 2.32
CA ILE A 56 -40.38 13.58 2.24
C ILE A 56 -41.42 14.22 1.31
N GLN A 57 -41.76 15.49 1.54
CA GLN A 57 -42.73 16.22 0.73
C GLN A 57 -42.31 16.27 -0.75
N PHE A 58 -41.02 16.50 -1.03
CA PHE A 58 -40.52 16.46 -2.40
C PHE A 58 -40.71 15.07 -3.04
N LEU A 59 -40.34 14.00 -2.33
CA LEU A 59 -40.49 12.63 -2.83
C LEU A 59 -41.96 12.30 -3.13
N GLU A 60 -42.88 12.67 -2.24
CA GLU A 60 -44.32 12.38 -2.36
C GLU A 60 -45.04 13.22 -3.42
N SER A 61 -44.50 14.38 -3.80
CA SER A 61 -45.14 15.32 -4.74
C SER A 61 -45.19 14.88 -6.22
N GLY A 62 -44.80 13.64 -6.56
CA GLY A 62 -44.81 13.15 -7.95
C GLY A 62 -43.98 11.89 -8.19
N ASP A 63 -43.51 11.71 -9.44
CA ASP A 63 -42.77 10.51 -9.88
C ASP A 63 -41.35 10.40 -9.30
N PRO A 64 -40.86 9.20 -8.93
CA PRO A 64 -39.56 9.05 -8.27
C PRO A 64 -38.41 9.80 -8.99
N PRO A 65 -37.64 10.66 -8.28
CA PRO A 65 -36.62 11.48 -8.91
C PRO A 65 -35.37 10.67 -9.28
N ILE A 66 -34.49 11.25 -10.10
CA ILE A 66 -33.13 10.76 -10.34
C ILE A 66 -32.19 11.32 -9.27
N TYR A 67 -31.46 10.48 -8.56
CA TYR A 67 -30.35 10.96 -7.73
C TYR A 67 -29.18 11.37 -8.61
N ILE A 68 -28.56 12.53 -8.36
CA ILE A 68 -27.37 13.00 -9.06
C ILE A 68 -26.33 13.47 -8.05
N GLY A 69 -25.20 12.77 -7.96
CA GLY A 69 -24.13 13.09 -7.02
C GLY A 69 -22.74 12.69 -7.52
N PHE A 70 -21.88 13.67 -7.79
CA PHE A 70 -20.51 13.43 -8.27
C PHE A 70 -19.44 13.46 -7.16
N GLY A 71 -19.87 13.65 -5.90
CA GLY A 71 -18.96 13.84 -4.76
C GLY A 71 -18.12 15.12 -4.89
N SER A 72 -17.12 15.28 -4.02
CA SER A 72 -16.24 16.46 -3.99
C SER A 72 -15.26 16.55 -5.19
N ILE A 73 -15.37 15.64 -6.17
CA ILE A 73 -14.41 15.45 -7.28
C ILE A 73 -14.56 16.51 -8.38
N THR A 74 -15.70 17.20 -8.46
CA THR A 74 -15.98 18.14 -9.55
C THR A 74 -15.14 19.40 -9.51
N GLY A 75 -14.53 19.75 -8.36
CA GLY A 75 -13.58 20.87 -8.23
C GLY A 75 -13.96 22.13 -9.04
N HIS A 76 -13.05 22.55 -9.92
CA HIS A 76 -13.20 23.72 -10.80
C HIS A 76 -14.27 23.59 -11.89
N ASP A 77 -14.78 22.39 -12.17
CA ASP A 77 -15.72 22.10 -13.27
C ASP A 77 -17.18 21.98 -12.80
N SER A 78 -17.42 22.15 -11.49
CA SER A 78 -18.74 21.99 -10.84
C SER A 78 -19.84 22.85 -11.48
N GLU A 79 -19.56 24.13 -11.75
CA GLU A 79 -20.52 25.06 -12.34
C GLU A 79 -20.90 24.68 -13.79
N ARG A 80 -19.92 24.23 -14.58
CA ARG A 80 -20.16 23.72 -15.94
C ARG A 80 -21.06 22.49 -15.90
N ILE A 81 -20.76 21.55 -15.01
CA ILE A 81 -21.53 20.30 -14.86
C ILE A 81 -22.94 20.60 -14.36
N LEU A 82 -23.10 21.46 -13.36
CA LEU A 82 -24.40 21.88 -12.85
C LEU A 82 -25.27 22.48 -13.97
N ARG A 83 -24.72 23.39 -14.79
CA ARG A 83 -25.45 23.93 -15.95
C ARG A 83 -25.91 22.86 -16.92
N ILE A 84 -25.07 21.86 -17.21
CA ILE A 84 -25.42 20.76 -18.11
C ILE A 84 -26.54 19.91 -17.51
N VAL A 85 -26.43 19.56 -16.23
CA VAL A 85 -27.44 18.78 -15.49
C VAL A 85 -28.79 19.51 -15.48
N LEU A 86 -28.82 20.79 -15.10
CA LEU A 86 -30.06 21.56 -15.07
C LEU A 86 -30.70 21.68 -16.45
N LYS A 87 -29.91 21.92 -17.50
CA LYS A 87 -30.43 21.94 -18.89
C LYS A 87 -31.03 20.62 -19.32
N ALA A 88 -30.39 19.49 -18.99
CA ALA A 88 -30.92 18.16 -19.30
C ALA A 88 -32.21 17.86 -18.53
N LEU A 89 -32.29 18.25 -17.26
CA LEU A 89 -33.49 18.07 -16.43
C LEU A 89 -34.66 18.93 -16.91
N ILE A 90 -34.41 20.19 -17.30
CA ILE A 90 -35.44 21.06 -17.90
C ILE A 90 -35.94 20.46 -19.22
N ALA A 91 -35.03 19.97 -20.08
CA ALA A 91 -35.40 19.41 -21.38
C ALA A 91 -36.18 18.08 -21.28
N THR A 92 -35.94 17.30 -20.23
CA THR A 92 -36.59 15.99 -20.04
C THR A 92 -37.81 16.02 -19.13
N GLY A 93 -37.92 17.03 -18.27
CA GLY A 93 -38.97 17.11 -17.24
C GLY A 93 -38.77 16.15 -16.06
N TYR A 94 -37.70 15.35 -16.04
CA TYR A 94 -37.43 14.46 -14.91
C TYR A 94 -37.18 15.24 -13.63
N ARG A 95 -37.68 14.72 -12.51
CA ARG A 95 -37.36 15.23 -11.18
C ARG A 95 -35.98 14.75 -10.75
N ALA A 96 -35.25 15.52 -9.95
CA ALA A 96 -33.92 15.12 -9.49
C ALA A 96 -33.62 15.53 -8.05
N ILE A 97 -32.76 14.75 -7.40
CA ILE A 97 -32.13 15.07 -6.12
C ILE A 97 -30.64 15.31 -6.36
N LEU A 98 -30.14 16.51 -6.09
CA LEU A 98 -28.74 16.88 -6.26
C LEU A 98 -27.97 16.80 -4.94
N SER A 99 -26.89 16.04 -4.91
CA SER A 99 -25.96 15.92 -3.78
C SER A 99 -24.59 16.49 -4.12
N GLY A 100 -24.16 17.53 -3.38
CA GLY A 100 -22.81 18.09 -3.44
C GLY A 100 -22.42 18.83 -4.72
N LEU A 101 -23.34 19.03 -5.67
CA LEU A 101 -23.08 19.72 -6.94
C LEU A 101 -23.49 21.21 -6.94
N ALA A 102 -24.61 21.53 -6.29
CA ALA A 102 -25.16 22.88 -6.19
C ALA A 102 -24.84 23.51 -4.82
N LYS A 103 -24.52 24.80 -4.83
CA LYS A 103 -24.29 25.62 -3.63
C LYS A 103 -25.62 26.11 -3.04
N GLU A 104 -25.59 26.54 -1.77
CA GLU A 104 -26.73 27.17 -1.10
C GLU A 104 -27.31 28.37 -1.87
N THR A 105 -26.45 29.10 -2.58
CA THR A 105 -26.81 30.31 -3.32
C THR A 105 -27.38 30.03 -4.72
N ASP A 106 -27.34 28.79 -5.20
CA ASP A 106 -27.78 28.46 -6.55
C ASP A 106 -29.31 28.35 -6.60
N ALA A 107 -29.95 29.09 -7.50
CA ALA A 107 -31.38 28.96 -7.76
C ALA A 107 -31.66 27.66 -8.53
N LEU A 108 -32.50 26.80 -7.97
CA LEU A 108 -32.85 25.51 -8.55
C LEU A 108 -34.30 25.51 -9.09
N PRO A 109 -34.56 24.83 -10.21
CA PRO A 109 -35.93 24.59 -10.69
C PRO A 109 -36.78 23.80 -9.68
N SER A 110 -38.10 23.93 -9.75
CA SER A 110 -39.04 23.27 -8.82
C SER A 110 -39.01 21.74 -8.88
N ASN A 111 -38.57 21.15 -10.01
CA ASN A 111 -38.38 19.71 -10.17
C ASN A 111 -37.03 19.22 -9.61
N VAL A 112 -36.24 20.07 -8.94
CA VAL A 112 -34.90 19.74 -8.44
C VAL A 112 -34.80 20.04 -6.96
N PHE A 113 -34.52 19.00 -6.17
CA PHE A 113 -34.29 19.12 -4.72
C PHE A 113 -32.79 19.02 -4.41
N ARG A 114 -32.31 19.88 -3.51
CA ARG A 114 -30.92 19.87 -3.05
C ARG A 114 -30.84 19.14 -1.72
N ILE A 115 -30.09 18.05 -1.67
CA ILE A 115 -29.99 17.23 -0.47
C ILE A 115 -28.67 17.48 0.28
N GLY A 116 -28.76 17.47 1.60
CA GLY A 116 -27.61 17.37 2.49
C GLY A 116 -27.13 15.92 2.64
N ASN A 117 -26.56 15.60 3.81
CA ASN A 117 -26.14 14.24 4.12
C ASN A 117 -27.34 13.33 4.30
N CYS A 118 -27.47 12.32 3.44
CA CYS A 118 -28.50 11.28 3.52
C CYS A 118 -27.87 9.91 3.24
N PRO A 119 -28.14 8.88 4.07
CA PRO A 119 -27.69 7.52 3.81
C PRO A 119 -28.22 7.00 2.47
N HIS A 120 -27.33 6.45 1.64
CA HIS A 120 -27.71 5.95 0.31
C HIS A 120 -28.58 4.69 0.37
N ASP A 121 -28.42 3.86 1.40
CA ASP A 121 -29.24 2.66 1.62
C ASP A 121 -30.70 3.00 1.89
N TRP A 122 -30.99 4.17 2.47
CA TRP A 122 -32.34 4.73 2.56
C TRP A 122 -32.73 5.45 1.25
N LEU A 123 -31.96 6.47 0.85
CA LEU A 123 -32.33 7.37 -0.24
C LEU A 123 -32.58 6.64 -1.56
N PHE A 124 -31.72 5.67 -1.90
CA PHE A 124 -31.80 4.99 -3.18
C PHE A 124 -33.00 4.07 -3.30
N GLN A 125 -33.74 3.78 -2.22
CA GLN A 125 -35.03 3.08 -2.35
C GLN A 125 -36.08 3.96 -3.05
N HIS A 126 -35.99 5.29 -2.87
CA HIS A 126 -37.00 6.27 -3.27
C HIS A 126 -36.73 6.96 -4.61
N VAL A 127 -35.69 6.54 -5.35
CA VAL A 127 -35.29 7.15 -6.62
C VAL A 127 -35.57 6.21 -7.81
N ALA A 128 -35.73 6.78 -9.00
CA ALA A 128 -35.88 6.02 -10.24
C ALA A 128 -34.53 5.49 -10.77
N ALA A 129 -33.48 6.31 -10.65
CA ALA A 129 -32.13 6.00 -11.13
C ALA A 129 -31.07 6.74 -10.31
N VAL A 130 -29.83 6.28 -10.38
CA VAL A 130 -28.67 6.86 -9.67
C VAL A 130 -27.63 7.32 -10.69
N CYS A 131 -27.42 8.62 -10.81
CA CYS A 131 -26.38 9.23 -11.62
C CYS A 131 -25.22 9.69 -10.73
N HIS A 132 -24.03 9.16 -10.96
CA HIS A 132 -22.88 9.49 -10.13
C HIS A 132 -21.55 9.31 -10.86
N HIS A 133 -20.46 9.60 -10.16
CA HIS A 133 -19.12 9.60 -10.72
C HIS A 133 -18.50 8.21 -10.97
N GLY A 134 -19.16 7.12 -10.57
CA GLY A 134 -18.61 5.76 -10.68
C GLY A 134 -17.72 5.28 -9.54
N GLY A 135 -17.73 5.91 -8.36
CA GLY A 135 -17.05 5.35 -7.19
C GLY A 135 -17.65 4.00 -6.77
N ALA A 136 -16.79 3.02 -6.45
CA ALA A 136 -17.19 1.64 -6.17
C ALA A 136 -18.34 1.51 -5.15
N GLY A 137 -18.27 2.27 -4.05
CA GLY A 137 -19.31 2.23 -3.00
C GLY A 137 -20.67 2.76 -3.45
N THR A 138 -20.70 3.87 -4.20
CA THR A 138 -21.97 4.42 -4.74
C THR A 138 -22.54 3.51 -5.84
N THR A 139 -21.68 2.93 -6.68
CA THR A 139 -22.07 1.93 -7.68
C THR A 139 -22.75 0.75 -7.00
N ALA A 140 -22.10 0.20 -5.96
CA ALA A 140 -22.63 -0.92 -5.20
C ALA A 140 -23.97 -0.57 -4.53
N ALA A 141 -24.09 0.62 -3.94
CA ALA A 141 -25.33 1.06 -3.30
C ALA A 141 -26.49 1.20 -4.29
N GLY A 142 -26.26 1.80 -5.47
CA GLY A 142 -27.29 1.95 -6.50
C GLY A 142 -27.80 0.60 -7.02
N LEU A 143 -26.87 -0.32 -7.31
CA LEU A 143 -27.21 -1.68 -7.75
C LEU A 143 -27.86 -2.51 -6.63
N ARG A 144 -27.44 -2.37 -5.37
CA ARG A 144 -28.10 -3.02 -4.21
C ARG A 144 -29.55 -2.59 -4.10
N ALA A 145 -29.86 -1.32 -4.35
CA ALA A 145 -31.22 -0.79 -4.39
C ALA A 145 -31.99 -1.12 -5.67
N GLY A 146 -31.39 -1.88 -6.60
CA GLY A 146 -32.01 -2.28 -7.87
C GLY A 146 -32.26 -1.12 -8.82
N LYS A 147 -31.48 -0.03 -8.70
CA LYS A 147 -31.68 1.18 -9.49
C LYS A 147 -30.74 1.22 -10.70
N PRO A 148 -31.26 1.51 -11.90
CA PRO A 148 -30.44 1.88 -13.05
C PRO A 148 -29.39 2.91 -12.69
N THR A 149 -28.13 2.66 -13.06
CA THR A 149 -26.99 3.44 -12.61
C THR A 149 -26.26 4.10 -13.77
N ILE A 150 -26.25 5.44 -13.80
CA ILE A 150 -25.62 6.27 -14.82
C ILE A 150 -24.25 6.72 -14.31
N ILE A 151 -23.19 6.44 -15.06
CA ILE A 151 -21.82 6.75 -14.64
C ILE A 151 -21.22 7.87 -15.47
N VAL A 152 -20.76 8.91 -14.79
CA VAL A 152 -19.98 10.03 -15.33
C VAL A 152 -18.56 9.98 -14.75
N PRO A 153 -17.63 9.20 -15.34
CA PRO A 153 -16.32 8.98 -14.75
C PRO A 153 -15.38 10.16 -14.99
N PHE A 154 -14.56 10.46 -13.98
CA PHE A 154 -13.52 11.49 -14.00
C PHE A 154 -12.11 10.90 -13.96
N PHE A 155 -11.86 9.89 -13.12
CA PHE A 155 -10.54 9.25 -12.97
C PHE A 155 -10.61 7.83 -12.39
N GLY A 156 -9.50 7.10 -12.46
CA GLY A 156 -9.32 5.85 -11.72
C GLY A 156 -10.26 4.72 -12.14
N ASP A 157 -10.78 4.00 -11.17
CA ASP A 157 -11.67 2.83 -11.30
C ASP A 157 -13.07 3.19 -11.80
N GLN A 158 -13.44 4.48 -11.77
CA GLN A 158 -14.75 4.96 -12.22
C GLN A 158 -15.07 4.56 -13.67
N PHE A 159 -14.07 4.59 -14.55
CA PHE A 159 -14.23 4.16 -15.95
C PHE A 159 -14.52 2.66 -16.05
N PHE A 160 -13.87 1.86 -15.20
CA PHE A 160 -14.09 0.42 -15.15
C PHE A 160 -15.53 0.13 -14.69
N TRP A 161 -15.99 0.74 -13.59
CA TRP A 161 -17.37 0.55 -13.10
C TRP A 161 -18.41 0.99 -14.13
N GLY A 162 -18.21 2.14 -14.78
CA GLY A 162 -19.09 2.57 -15.87
C GLY A 162 -19.18 1.56 -17.01
N SER A 163 -18.07 0.94 -17.39
CA SER A 163 -18.07 -0.12 -18.41
C SER A 163 -18.77 -1.38 -17.93
N MET A 164 -18.58 -1.80 -16.67
CA MET A 164 -19.22 -3.01 -16.14
C MET A 164 -20.74 -2.85 -16.03
N ILE A 165 -21.21 -1.70 -15.54
CA ILE A 165 -22.65 -1.40 -15.46
C ILE A 165 -23.29 -1.41 -16.85
N SER A 166 -22.69 -0.72 -17.82
CA SER A 166 -23.19 -0.71 -19.19
C SER A 166 -23.24 -2.11 -19.82
N LYS A 167 -22.18 -2.92 -19.63
CA LYS A 167 -22.14 -4.31 -20.12
C LYS A 167 -23.19 -5.21 -19.48
N SER A 168 -23.52 -4.96 -18.21
CA SER A 168 -24.57 -5.70 -17.50
C SER A 168 -26.00 -5.30 -17.92
N GLY A 169 -26.14 -4.22 -18.69
CA GLY A 169 -27.45 -3.65 -19.04
C GLY A 169 -28.12 -2.86 -17.92
N ALA A 170 -27.52 -2.77 -16.72
CA ALA A 170 -28.07 -2.04 -15.58
C ALA A 170 -27.86 -0.52 -15.64
N GLY A 171 -27.39 0.02 -16.77
CA GLY A 171 -27.24 1.44 -17.00
C GLY A 171 -26.75 1.76 -18.41
N PRO A 172 -26.80 3.03 -18.83
CA PRO A 172 -26.33 3.46 -20.14
C PRO A 172 -24.81 3.39 -20.27
N PRO A 173 -24.26 3.54 -21.50
CA PRO A 173 -22.84 3.76 -21.71
C PRO A 173 -22.30 4.91 -20.84
N PRO A 174 -21.11 4.77 -20.22
CA PRO A 174 -20.57 5.81 -19.35
C PRO A 174 -20.21 7.06 -20.15
N ILE A 175 -20.45 8.24 -19.55
CA ILE A 175 -20.18 9.54 -20.19
C ILE A 175 -18.97 10.19 -19.51
N PRO A 176 -17.75 10.14 -20.08
CA PRO A 176 -16.58 10.74 -19.46
C PRO A 176 -16.83 12.21 -19.12
N GLY A 177 -16.53 12.64 -17.88
CA GLY A 177 -16.87 13.99 -17.39
C GLY A 177 -16.30 15.13 -18.25
N LYS A 178 -15.17 14.88 -18.93
CA LYS A 178 -14.56 15.82 -19.90
C LYS A 178 -15.39 16.01 -21.20
N ARG A 179 -16.20 15.02 -21.56
CA ARG A 179 -17.06 15.02 -22.77
C ARG A 179 -18.54 15.17 -22.44
N LEU A 180 -18.89 15.20 -21.15
CA LEU A 180 -20.25 15.38 -20.68
C LEU A 180 -20.88 16.61 -21.34
N ASN A 181 -22.01 16.39 -21.99
CA ASN A 181 -22.84 17.40 -22.61
C ASN A 181 -24.32 17.10 -22.34
N VAL A 182 -25.20 18.04 -22.73
CA VAL A 182 -26.63 17.98 -22.42
C VAL A 182 -27.31 16.79 -23.13
N ASN A 183 -27.00 16.56 -24.41
CA ASN A 183 -27.65 15.52 -25.20
C ASN A 183 -27.30 14.12 -24.69
N ASP A 184 -26.01 13.88 -24.41
CA ASP A 184 -25.57 12.59 -23.84
C ASP A 184 -26.29 12.28 -22.52
N LEU A 185 -26.47 13.30 -21.67
CA LEU A 185 -27.13 13.14 -20.38
C LEU A 185 -28.64 12.90 -20.53
N ILE A 186 -29.30 13.58 -21.48
CA ILE A 186 -30.70 13.34 -21.83
C ILE A 186 -30.90 11.88 -22.27
N GLU A 187 -30.05 11.40 -23.19
CA GLU A 187 -30.13 10.02 -23.67
C GLU A 187 -29.85 9.01 -22.56
N ALA A 188 -28.87 9.27 -21.69
CA ALA A 188 -28.61 8.45 -20.51
C ALA A 188 -29.81 8.39 -19.54
N PHE A 189 -30.51 9.51 -19.32
CA PHE A 189 -31.73 9.51 -18.51
C PHE A 189 -32.84 8.68 -19.15
N LYS A 190 -33.03 8.74 -20.46
CA LYS A 190 -34.02 7.92 -21.17
C LYS A 190 -33.69 6.42 -21.05
N ILE A 191 -32.46 6.03 -21.37
CA ILE A 191 -32.01 4.63 -21.28
C ILE A 191 -32.18 4.09 -19.85
N ALA A 192 -31.86 4.89 -18.83
CA ALA A 192 -32.05 4.50 -17.44
C ALA A 192 -33.53 4.23 -17.08
N HIS A 193 -34.49 4.85 -17.78
CA HIS A 193 -35.93 4.63 -17.56
C HIS A 193 -36.50 3.51 -18.43
N GLU A 194 -35.73 2.95 -19.36
CA GLU A 194 -36.18 1.82 -20.19
C GLU A 194 -36.48 0.59 -19.32
N PRO A 195 -37.54 -0.18 -19.62
CA PRO A 195 -37.91 -1.37 -18.85
C PRO A 195 -36.78 -2.40 -18.74
N GLY A 196 -36.03 -2.62 -19.83
CA GLY A 196 -34.92 -3.57 -19.86
C GLY A 196 -33.80 -3.19 -18.91
N THR A 197 -33.45 -1.90 -18.83
CA THR A 197 -32.41 -1.39 -17.92
C THR A 197 -32.82 -1.55 -16.46
N ARG A 198 -34.09 -1.27 -16.16
CA ARG A 198 -34.67 -1.45 -14.82
C ARG A 198 -34.70 -2.92 -14.40
N GLU A 199 -35.08 -3.81 -15.30
CA GLU A 199 -35.10 -5.25 -15.04
C GLU A 199 -33.68 -5.80 -14.82
N ALA A 200 -32.70 -5.35 -15.59
CA ALA A 200 -31.30 -5.73 -15.41
C ALA A 200 -30.74 -5.28 -14.06
N ALA A 201 -31.01 -4.02 -13.66
CA ALA A 201 -30.62 -3.51 -12.34
C ALA A 201 -31.29 -4.29 -11.20
N HIS A 202 -32.58 -4.64 -11.34
CA HIS A 202 -33.31 -5.45 -10.38
C HIS A 202 -32.74 -6.87 -10.25
N LYS A 203 -32.40 -7.53 -11.36
CA LYS A 203 -31.75 -8.85 -11.35
C LYS A 203 -30.43 -8.85 -10.57
N LEU A 204 -29.60 -7.80 -10.75
CA LEU A 204 -28.37 -7.64 -9.96
C LEU A 204 -28.66 -7.43 -8.47
N SER A 205 -29.69 -6.65 -8.12
CA SER A 205 -30.08 -6.47 -6.72
C SER A 205 -30.45 -7.79 -6.04
N ILE A 206 -31.24 -8.65 -6.70
CA ILE A 206 -31.56 -9.99 -6.19
C ILE A 206 -30.28 -10.82 -5.99
N ALA A 207 -29.35 -10.78 -6.94
CA ALA A 207 -28.08 -11.49 -6.80
C ALA A 207 -27.28 -10.98 -5.59
N PHE A 208 -27.21 -9.66 -5.40
CA PHE A 208 -26.48 -9.04 -4.29
C PHE A 208 -27.11 -9.37 -2.93
N GLN A 209 -28.43 -9.53 -2.84
CA GLN A 209 -29.11 -9.94 -1.61
C GLN A 209 -28.76 -11.38 -1.18
N ASN A 210 -28.39 -12.23 -2.14
CA ASN A 210 -27.93 -13.60 -1.87
C ASN A 210 -26.42 -13.67 -1.58
N GLU A 211 -25.70 -12.55 -1.66
CA GLU A 211 -24.26 -12.47 -1.38
C GLU A 211 -24.02 -11.94 0.04
N ASN A 212 -23.20 -12.66 0.83
CA ASN A 212 -22.67 -12.14 2.09
C ASN A 212 -21.18 -11.83 1.94
N GLY A 213 -20.88 -10.62 1.43
CA GLY A 213 -19.52 -10.17 1.18
C GLY A 213 -18.62 -10.21 2.41
N CYS A 214 -19.12 -9.74 3.55
CA CYS A 214 -18.36 -9.71 4.80
C CYS A 214 -17.99 -11.13 5.26
N GLU A 215 -18.95 -12.06 5.27
CA GLU A 215 -18.68 -13.45 5.68
C GLU A 215 -17.75 -14.15 4.69
N ALA A 216 -17.94 -13.96 3.39
CA ALA A 216 -17.08 -14.52 2.36
C ALA A 216 -15.64 -13.99 2.47
N ALA A 217 -15.46 -12.70 2.80
CA ALA A 217 -14.15 -12.11 3.05
C ALA A 217 -13.48 -12.66 4.32
N ILE A 218 -14.23 -12.83 5.41
CA ILE A 218 -13.74 -13.49 6.63
C ILE A 218 -13.29 -14.92 6.33
N ARG A 219 -14.08 -15.67 5.55
CA ARG A 219 -13.75 -17.03 5.12
C ARG A 219 -12.48 -17.06 4.28
N SER A 220 -12.36 -16.18 3.29
CA SER A 220 -11.16 -16.05 2.44
C SER A 220 -9.94 -15.68 3.27
N PHE A 221 -10.07 -14.74 4.21
CA PHE A 221 -9.00 -14.37 5.13
C PHE A 221 -8.52 -15.57 5.95
N HIS A 222 -9.42 -16.30 6.61
CA HIS A 222 -9.05 -17.46 7.44
C HIS A 222 -8.52 -18.63 6.64
N ALA A 223 -9.02 -18.89 5.42
CA ALA A 223 -8.52 -19.94 4.53
C ALA A 223 -7.05 -19.74 4.15
N ASN A 224 -6.59 -18.48 4.15
CA ASN A 224 -5.24 -18.10 3.76
C ASN A 224 -4.27 -17.92 4.94
N LEU A 225 -4.75 -18.01 6.18
CA LEU A 225 -3.88 -17.97 7.36
C LEU A 225 -3.27 -19.35 7.66
N PRO A 226 -1.95 -19.43 7.92
CA PRO A 226 -1.34 -20.66 8.41
C PRO A 226 -1.68 -20.88 9.90
N LEU A 227 -2.96 -21.11 10.22
CA LEU A 227 -3.46 -21.17 11.60
C LEU A 227 -2.67 -22.16 12.48
N SER A 228 -2.25 -23.29 11.91
CA SER A 228 -1.42 -24.28 12.60
C SER A 228 -0.03 -23.79 13.02
N LYS A 229 0.48 -22.73 12.39
CA LYS A 229 1.74 -22.05 12.76
C LYS A 229 1.49 -20.79 13.58
N MET A 230 0.27 -20.28 13.62
CA MET A 230 -0.08 -19.03 14.29
C MET A 230 -0.72 -19.23 15.65
N ARG A 231 -1.34 -20.38 15.95
CA ARG A 231 -2.05 -20.60 17.23
C ARG A 231 -1.13 -21.12 18.32
N SER A 232 -1.46 -20.79 19.57
CA SER A 232 -0.77 -21.32 20.74
C SER A 232 -1.14 -22.78 20.99
N ASP A 233 -0.17 -23.61 21.30
CA ASP A 233 -0.35 -25.06 21.48
C ASP A 233 -1.14 -25.40 22.75
N LEU A 234 -0.98 -24.61 23.82
CA LEU A 234 -1.67 -24.81 25.11
C LEU A 234 -3.04 -24.10 25.18
N GLU A 235 -3.29 -23.13 24.30
CA GLU A 235 -4.60 -22.46 24.20
C GLU A 235 -4.80 -21.88 22.80
N SER A 236 -5.48 -22.65 21.96
CA SER A 236 -5.60 -22.40 20.52
C SER A 236 -6.37 -21.14 20.14
N SER A 237 -7.13 -20.54 21.07
CA SER A 237 -7.83 -19.26 20.86
C SER A 237 -6.87 -18.08 20.72
N PHE A 238 -5.62 -18.21 21.17
CA PHE A 238 -4.63 -17.13 21.12
C PHE A 238 -3.57 -17.34 20.03
N GLY A 239 -3.08 -16.23 19.47
CA GLY A 239 -1.93 -16.21 18.58
C GLY A 239 -0.62 -16.48 19.34
N ALA A 240 0.18 -17.43 18.87
CA ALA A 240 1.50 -17.72 19.38
C ALA A 240 2.48 -16.59 19.05
N CYS A 241 3.25 -16.18 20.06
CA CYS A 241 4.28 -15.15 19.95
C CYS A 241 5.66 -15.70 20.33
N PHE A 242 5.71 -16.77 21.11
CA PHE A 242 6.94 -17.34 21.63
C PHE A 242 7.05 -18.83 21.29
N ARG A 243 8.28 -19.33 21.30
CA ARG A 243 8.63 -20.74 21.20
C ARG A 243 9.44 -21.15 22.43
N LEU A 244 8.99 -22.22 23.07
CA LEU A 244 9.73 -22.97 24.09
C LEU A 244 10.48 -24.10 23.39
N ASN A 245 11.78 -23.91 23.15
CA ASN A 245 12.55 -24.83 22.30
C ASN A 245 12.69 -26.22 22.92
N ASP A 246 12.88 -26.30 24.25
CA ASP A 246 13.10 -27.55 24.97
C ASP A 246 11.88 -28.49 24.92
N TYR A 247 10.68 -27.91 24.81
CA TYR A 247 9.41 -28.63 24.71
C TYR A 247 8.85 -28.66 23.29
N ASN A 248 9.50 -27.97 22.34
CA ASN A 248 9.02 -27.75 20.99
C ASN A 248 7.56 -27.24 20.94
N LEU A 249 7.23 -26.29 21.83
CA LEU A 249 5.92 -25.66 21.91
C LEU A 249 5.97 -24.22 21.38
N GLN A 250 4.91 -23.80 20.71
CA GLN A 250 4.63 -22.41 20.40
C GLN A 250 3.50 -21.91 21.29
N ILE A 251 3.74 -20.83 22.02
CA ILE A 251 2.81 -20.31 23.03
C ILE A 251 2.49 -18.85 22.81
N SER A 252 1.27 -18.47 23.19
CA SER A 252 0.84 -17.08 23.18
C SER A 252 1.41 -16.31 24.36
N ARG A 253 1.29 -14.99 24.29
CA ARG A 253 1.74 -14.11 25.38
C ARG A 253 0.95 -14.31 26.69
N PRO A 254 -0.40 -14.41 26.70
CA PRO A 254 -1.14 -14.75 27.93
C PRO A 254 -0.73 -16.11 28.52
N VAL A 255 -0.51 -17.12 27.67
CA VAL A 255 -0.04 -18.44 28.11
C VAL A 255 1.36 -18.36 28.72
N ALA A 256 2.28 -17.61 28.11
CA ALA A 256 3.61 -17.39 28.68
C ALA A 256 3.56 -16.72 30.05
N GLN A 257 2.65 -15.74 30.24
CA GLN A 257 2.43 -15.10 31.55
C GLN A 257 1.92 -16.09 32.61
N VAL A 258 0.97 -16.96 32.26
CA VAL A 258 0.50 -18.03 33.16
C VAL A 258 1.66 -18.92 33.61
N LEU A 259 2.47 -19.39 32.68
CA LEU A 259 3.58 -20.29 32.99
C LEU A 259 4.71 -19.60 33.79
N LEU A 260 4.99 -18.33 33.54
CA LEU A 260 5.97 -17.54 34.30
C LEU A 260 5.47 -17.26 35.73
N ALA A 261 4.21 -16.83 35.88
CA ALA A 261 3.59 -16.51 37.16
C ALA A 261 3.55 -17.73 38.11
N ALA A 262 3.28 -18.91 37.54
CA ALA A 262 3.29 -20.19 38.26
C ALA A 262 4.71 -20.76 38.48
N GLY A 263 5.76 -20.10 37.97
CA GLY A 263 7.14 -20.59 38.06
C GLY A 263 7.42 -21.86 37.24
N ALA A 264 6.56 -22.20 36.28
CA ALA A 264 6.67 -23.40 35.46
C ALA A 264 7.76 -23.31 34.38
N ILE A 265 8.11 -22.09 33.95
CA ILE A 265 9.20 -21.76 33.01
C ILE A 265 9.93 -20.49 33.47
N LYS A 266 11.11 -20.23 32.93
CA LYS A 266 11.83 -18.94 33.07
C LYS A 266 11.78 -18.11 31.80
N GLU A 267 11.91 -16.79 31.92
CA GLU A 267 11.90 -15.87 30.77
C GLU A 267 13.00 -16.20 29.75
N SER A 268 14.17 -16.66 30.23
CA SER A 268 15.29 -17.08 29.38
C SER A 268 14.97 -18.25 28.46
N GLU A 269 13.91 -19.01 28.73
CA GLU A 269 13.47 -20.15 27.92
C GLU A 269 12.56 -19.74 26.76
N LEU A 270 12.08 -18.48 26.73
CA LEU A 270 11.23 -17.95 25.68
C LEU A 270 12.07 -17.43 24.51
N THR A 271 11.75 -17.88 23.30
CA THR A 271 12.30 -17.30 22.06
C THR A 271 11.17 -16.76 21.18
N LEU A 272 11.41 -15.69 20.43
CA LEU A 272 10.37 -15.12 19.56
C LEU A 272 9.99 -16.09 18.43
N LEU A 273 8.70 -16.27 18.22
CA LEU A 273 8.19 -17.07 17.11
C LEU A 273 8.17 -16.24 15.82
N VAL A 274 9.07 -16.55 14.89
CA VAL A 274 9.04 -16.00 13.52
C VAL A 274 8.18 -16.91 12.64
N THR A 275 6.96 -16.47 12.30
CA THR A 275 5.97 -17.29 11.57
C THR A 275 6.23 -17.33 10.06
N ARG A 276 6.80 -16.25 9.51
CA ARG A 276 7.22 -16.14 8.11
C ARG A 276 8.37 -15.14 8.03
N ASP A 277 9.47 -15.57 7.41
CA ASP A 277 10.61 -14.71 7.14
C ASP A 277 10.45 -14.12 5.73
N TRP A 278 10.30 -12.81 5.65
CA TRP A 278 10.17 -12.11 4.37
C TRP A 278 11.58 -11.68 3.94
N SER A 279 12.23 -12.53 3.16
CA SER A 279 13.52 -12.18 2.57
C SER A 279 13.32 -11.07 1.55
N ALA A 280 13.71 -9.84 1.89
CA ALA A 280 13.87 -8.75 0.94
C ALA A 280 15.08 -8.96 0.01
N SER A 281 15.28 -10.19 -0.50
CA SER A 281 16.29 -10.57 -1.50
C SER A 281 16.04 -9.93 -2.86
N MET A 282 14.97 -9.15 -3.03
CA MET A 282 14.60 -8.49 -4.29
C MET A 282 15.61 -7.44 -4.78
N TYR A 283 16.61 -7.09 -3.98
CA TYR A 283 17.63 -6.09 -4.33
C TYR A 283 18.93 -6.66 -4.91
N ASP A 284 19.07 -7.99 -5.00
CA ASP A 284 20.19 -8.63 -5.69
C ASP A 284 19.71 -9.14 -7.06
N ASP A 285 20.24 -8.53 -8.13
CA ASP A 285 20.33 -9.11 -9.48
C ASP A 285 19.15 -9.12 -10.47
N ARG A 286 18.13 -8.25 -10.39
CA ARG A 286 17.19 -8.11 -11.54
C ARG A 286 17.04 -6.69 -12.07
N ARG A 287 17.51 -6.50 -13.31
CA ARG A 287 17.25 -5.33 -14.17
C ARG A 287 15.74 -5.20 -14.40
N HIS A 288 15.10 -4.22 -13.79
CA HIS A 288 13.70 -3.89 -14.09
C HIS A 288 13.58 -2.40 -14.38
N ILE A 289 13.28 -2.04 -15.63
CA ILE A 289 13.03 -0.67 -16.06
C ILE A 289 11.54 -0.35 -15.81
N PRO A 290 11.17 0.56 -14.90
CA PRO A 290 9.78 0.95 -14.68
C PRO A 290 9.46 2.22 -15.48
N ILE A 291 9.12 2.05 -16.76
CA ILE A 291 8.86 3.12 -17.75
C ILE A 291 7.72 4.07 -17.34
N HIS A 292 6.83 3.68 -16.43
CA HIS A 292 5.67 4.50 -16.06
C HIS A 292 5.90 5.43 -14.85
N GLY A 293 6.86 5.12 -13.98
CA GLY A 293 7.27 6.01 -12.87
C GLY A 293 8.07 7.23 -13.37
N PHE A 294 8.80 7.03 -14.48
CA PHE A 294 9.47 8.05 -15.27
C PHE A 294 8.53 9.19 -15.72
N ILE A 295 7.28 8.86 -16.06
CA ILE A 295 6.32 9.83 -16.62
C ILE A 295 5.64 10.67 -15.52
N LYS A 296 5.36 10.09 -14.34
CA LYS A 296 4.56 10.76 -13.30
C LYS A 296 5.38 11.61 -12.32
N HIS A 297 6.46 11.06 -11.78
CA HIS A 297 7.31 11.74 -10.78
C HIS A 297 8.68 12.13 -11.35
N GLY A 298 9.13 11.42 -12.39
CA GLY A 298 10.28 11.84 -13.18
C GLY A 298 10.03 13.19 -13.83
N ARG A 299 8.81 13.51 -14.30
CA ARG A 299 8.53 14.81 -14.92
C ARG A 299 8.80 15.99 -13.99
N GLU A 300 8.32 15.98 -12.75
CA GLU A 300 8.50 17.11 -11.81
C GLU A 300 9.93 17.22 -11.29
N ALA A 301 10.57 16.07 -10.99
CA ALA A 301 11.98 16.02 -10.59
C ALA A 301 12.92 16.40 -11.75
N LEU A 302 12.68 15.91 -12.98
CA LEU A 302 13.36 16.34 -14.20
C LEU A 302 13.03 17.81 -14.52
N GLN A 303 11.83 18.32 -14.24
CA GLN A 303 11.50 19.72 -14.50
C GLN A 303 12.34 20.65 -13.62
N SER A 304 12.50 20.33 -12.33
CA SER A 304 13.45 21.03 -11.45
C SER A 304 14.92 20.80 -11.83
N LEU A 305 15.29 19.67 -12.43
CA LEU A 305 16.68 19.39 -12.86
C LEU A 305 17.02 19.95 -14.27
N PHE A 306 16.05 20.09 -15.17
CA PHE A 306 16.23 20.44 -16.59
C PHE A 306 15.57 21.76 -16.99
N ILE A 307 14.74 22.41 -16.16
CA ILE A 307 14.22 23.77 -16.40
C ILE A 307 14.87 24.78 -15.46
N ASP A 308 14.95 24.48 -14.15
CA ASP A 308 15.54 25.42 -13.18
C ASP A 308 17.07 25.47 -13.31
N THR A 309 17.73 24.35 -13.65
CA THR A 309 19.19 24.29 -13.87
C THR A 309 19.64 25.10 -15.08
N PRO A 310 19.01 25.02 -16.28
CA PRO A 310 19.37 25.91 -17.39
C PRO A 310 19.03 27.38 -17.14
N GLN A 311 17.99 27.71 -16.36
CA GLN A 311 17.71 29.09 -15.95
C GLN A 311 18.77 29.64 -15.00
N GLY A 312 19.25 28.84 -14.05
CA GLY A 312 20.41 29.17 -13.20
C GLY A 312 21.69 29.33 -14.02
N LEU A 313 21.91 28.48 -15.03
CA LEU A 313 23.04 28.56 -15.95
C LEU A 313 22.99 29.81 -16.84
N LYS A 314 21.80 30.20 -17.31
CA LYS A 314 21.60 31.42 -18.12
C LYS A 314 21.88 32.68 -17.29
N LYS A 315 21.51 32.67 -16.00
CA LYS A 315 21.80 33.73 -15.03
C LYS A 315 23.29 33.82 -14.68
N ALA A 316 23.94 32.67 -14.50
CA ALA A 316 25.38 32.56 -14.28
C ALA A 316 26.18 33.07 -15.48
N ALA A 317 25.77 32.69 -16.70
CA ALA A 317 26.39 33.11 -17.95
C ALA A 317 26.17 34.59 -18.31
N SER A 318 25.11 35.23 -17.78
CA SER A 318 24.84 36.66 -17.96
C SER A 318 25.42 37.55 -16.86
N SER A 319 26.16 36.99 -15.90
CA SER A 319 26.74 37.76 -14.79
C SER A 319 28.14 38.28 -15.15
N ASN A 320 28.44 39.54 -14.82
CA ASN A 320 29.70 40.22 -15.20
C ASN A 320 30.94 39.76 -14.42
N SER A 321 30.84 38.70 -13.61
CA SER A 321 31.98 38.12 -12.89
C SER A 321 31.85 36.60 -12.87
N LEU A 322 32.89 35.94 -13.39
CA LEU A 322 32.97 34.48 -13.57
C LEU A 322 32.83 33.71 -12.24
N ILE A 323 33.19 34.34 -11.12
CA ILE A 323 33.20 33.77 -9.76
C ILE A 323 31.83 33.90 -9.08
N THR A 324 31.13 35.02 -9.28
CA THR A 324 29.76 35.22 -8.75
C THR A 324 28.72 34.44 -9.55
N GLY A 325 28.89 34.32 -10.87
CA GLY A 325 28.02 33.48 -11.71
C GLY A 325 28.09 32.00 -11.36
N THR A 326 29.28 31.49 -11.00
CA THR A 326 29.43 30.10 -10.55
C THR A 326 28.78 29.87 -9.19
N LEU A 327 28.87 30.81 -8.24
CA LEU A 327 28.24 30.69 -6.92
C LEU A 327 26.70 30.75 -7.00
N ASP A 328 26.13 31.68 -7.76
CA ASP A 328 24.67 31.80 -7.94
C ASP A 328 24.06 30.61 -8.71
N GLY A 329 24.82 30.09 -9.69
CA GLY A 329 24.47 28.86 -10.40
C GLY A 329 24.49 27.64 -9.48
N THR A 330 25.47 27.57 -8.58
CA THR A 330 25.59 26.50 -7.58
C THR A 330 24.44 26.57 -6.56
N GLU A 331 24.04 27.77 -6.11
CA GLU A 331 22.89 27.95 -5.21
C GLU A 331 21.56 27.54 -5.86
N CYS A 332 21.35 27.86 -7.14
CA CYS A 332 20.17 27.43 -7.90
C CYS A 332 20.13 25.91 -8.07
N ILE A 333 21.27 25.27 -8.33
CA ILE A 333 21.40 23.80 -8.38
C ILE A 333 21.08 23.20 -7.01
N ILE A 334 21.59 23.77 -5.92
CA ILE A 334 21.31 23.33 -4.55
C ILE A 334 19.81 23.49 -4.21
N LYS A 335 19.15 24.58 -4.62
CA LYS A 335 17.71 24.79 -4.42
C LYS A 335 16.85 23.84 -5.27
N GLY A 336 17.26 23.55 -6.51
CA GLY A 336 16.60 22.56 -7.37
C GLY A 336 16.72 21.14 -6.79
N VAL A 337 17.90 20.81 -6.26
CA VAL A 337 18.16 19.56 -5.51
C VAL A 337 17.37 19.52 -4.20
N GLY A 338 17.27 20.62 -3.46
CA GLY A 338 16.50 20.74 -2.22
C GLY A 338 14.99 20.56 -2.43
N LYS A 339 14.42 21.12 -3.51
CA LYS A 339 13.01 20.89 -3.90
C LYS A 339 12.78 19.43 -4.32
N SER A 340 13.71 18.85 -5.08
CA SER A 340 13.72 17.42 -5.43
C SER A 340 13.72 16.52 -4.19
N LEU A 341 14.54 16.86 -3.16
CA LEU A 341 14.61 16.15 -1.88
C LEU A 341 13.32 16.28 -1.05
N GLY A 342 12.66 17.45 -1.07
CA GLY A 342 11.39 17.68 -0.37
C GLY A 342 10.23 16.79 -0.84
N HIS A 343 10.31 16.24 -2.04
CA HIS A 343 9.32 15.30 -2.58
C HIS A 343 9.63 13.82 -2.28
N VAL A 344 10.69 13.52 -1.51
CA VAL A 344 11.22 12.16 -1.36
C VAL A 344 11.40 11.82 0.13
N TYR A 345 10.37 11.27 0.76
CA TYR A 345 10.54 10.52 2.01
C TYR A 345 10.19 9.05 1.79
N VAL A 346 11.22 8.20 1.94
CA VAL A 346 11.24 6.73 1.99
C VAL A 346 10.55 6.00 0.81
N GLY A 347 11.33 5.63 -0.21
CA GLY A 347 10.86 4.67 -1.22
C GLY A 347 11.71 4.47 -2.49
N CYS A 348 12.76 5.25 -2.75
CA CYS A 348 13.38 5.31 -4.09
C CYS A 348 14.91 5.14 -4.13
N LEU A 349 15.51 4.38 -3.21
CA LEU A 349 16.95 4.05 -3.27
C LEU A 349 17.36 3.31 -4.56
N SER A 350 16.49 2.42 -5.06
CA SER A 350 16.68 1.70 -6.34
C SER A 350 16.63 2.63 -7.55
N PHE A 351 15.72 3.61 -7.54
CA PHE A 351 15.54 4.56 -8.63
C PHE A 351 16.80 5.40 -8.87
N TYR A 352 17.40 5.95 -7.81
CA TYR A 352 18.63 6.74 -7.97
C TYR A 352 19.80 5.88 -8.45
N GLY A 353 19.94 4.65 -7.96
CA GLY A 353 20.97 3.73 -8.44
C GLY A 353 20.83 3.38 -9.92
N GLU A 354 19.61 3.09 -10.37
CA GLU A 354 19.32 2.74 -11.77
C GLU A 354 19.44 3.94 -12.71
N VAL A 355 18.98 5.12 -12.31
CA VAL A 355 19.12 6.36 -13.11
C VAL A 355 20.58 6.79 -13.18
N THR A 356 21.32 6.68 -12.07
CA THR A 356 22.77 6.92 -12.05
C THR A 356 23.47 5.95 -12.99
N ASP A 357 23.16 4.64 -12.92
CA ASP A 357 23.75 3.61 -13.78
C ASP A 357 23.42 3.80 -15.28
N ALA A 358 22.26 4.37 -15.60
CA ALA A 358 21.87 4.72 -16.96
C ALA A 358 22.63 5.97 -17.45
N LEU A 359 22.65 7.04 -16.66
CA LEU A 359 23.33 8.30 -17.01
C LEU A 359 24.86 8.15 -17.01
N GLU A 360 25.44 7.27 -16.20
CA GLU A 360 26.86 6.88 -16.26
C GLU A 360 27.24 6.31 -17.63
N ARG A 361 26.30 5.65 -18.34
CA ARG A 361 26.51 5.07 -19.68
C ARG A 361 26.13 5.99 -20.84
N VAL A 362 25.36 7.06 -20.60
CA VAL A 362 24.94 7.99 -21.67
C VAL A 362 26.14 8.57 -22.45
N PRO A 363 27.29 8.90 -21.84
CA PRO A 363 28.48 9.31 -22.59
C PRO A 363 29.03 8.26 -23.55
N GLU A 364 28.76 6.96 -23.38
CA GLU A 364 29.14 5.92 -24.36
C GLU A 364 28.50 6.16 -25.73
N LEU A 365 27.39 6.90 -25.81
CA LEU A 365 26.66 7.17 -27.04
C LEU A 365 27.26 8.28 -27.90
N TYR A 366 28.03 9.20 -27.31
CA TYR A 366 28.51 10.40 -28.01
C TYR A 366 29.99 10.73 -27.73
N ASP A 367 30.61 10.14 -26.70
CA ASP A 367 32.02 10.33 -26.36
C ASP A 367 32.83 9.09 -26.78
N PRO A 368 33.54 9.14 -27.93
CA PRO A 368 34.35 8.02 -28.41
C PRO A 368 35.56 7.72 -27.51
N TYR A 369 35.82 8.53 -26.49
CA TYR A 369 36.91 8.38 -25.52
C TYR A 369 36.39 8.15 -24.09
N PHE A 370 35.15 7.69 -23.94
CA PHE A 370 34.51 7.42 -22.64
C PHE A 370 35.31 6.46 -21.74
N ASP A 371 36.05 5.52 -22.34
CA ASP A 371 36.89 4.54 -21.65
C ASP A 371 37.90 5.17 -20.67
N SER A 372 38.34 6.40 -20.95
CA SER A 372 39.27 7.15 -20.11
C SER A 372 38.71 7.59 -18.75
N ASP A 373 37.38 7.54 -18.55
CA ASP A 373 36.72 7.98 -17.32
C ASP A 373 36.29 6.82 -16.40
N LYS A 374 36.57 5.56 -16.77
CA LYS A 374 36.11 4.38 -16.02
C LYS A 374 36.78 4.28 -14.65
N ARG A 375 35.98 4.12 -13.59
CA ARG A 375 36.46 3.95 -12.20
C ARG A 375 35.84 2.71 -11.57
N LYS A 376 36.56 2.12 -10.61
CA LYS A 376 36.02 1.02 -9.78
C LYS A 376 34.93 1.57 -8.86
N ARG A 377 33.81 0.86 -8.77
CA ARG A 377 32.71 1.21 -7.87
C ARG A 377 33.19 1.13 -6.40
N PRO A 378 32.87 2.13 -5.56
CA PRO A 378 33.25 2.11 -4.15
C PRO A 378 32.49 1.01 -3.39
N HIS A 379 33.19 0.32 -2.49
CA HIS A 379 32.56 -0.65 -1.59
C HIS A 379 32.05 0.06 -0.34
N VAL A 380 30.73 0.12 -0.15
CA VAL A 380 30.08 0.76 1.01
C VAL A 380 29.79 -0.28 2.09
N LYS A 381 30.31 -0.07 3.30
CA LYS A 381 30.13 -0.96 4.46
C LYS A 381 29.26 -0.36 5.57
N ASN A 382 29.19 0.97 5.65
CA ASN A 382 28.49 1.72 6.68
C ASN A 382 28.21 3.17 6.21
N PHE A 383 27.53 3.95 7.04
CA PHE A 383 27.18 5.34 6.71
C PHE A 383 28.41 6.19 6.36
N SER A 384 29.49 6.10 7.15
CA SER A 384 30.73 6.86 6.92
C SER A 384 31.36 6.54 5.55
N SER A 385 31.45 5.26 5.18
CA SER A 385 31.94 4.85 3.86
C SER A 385 31.01 5.26 2.71
N GLY A 386 29.69 5.32 2.95
CA GLY A 386 28.70 5.81 1.98
C GLY A 386 28.77 7.32 1.79
N ALA A 387 28.94 8.08 2.87
CA ALA A 387 29.14 9.53 2.83
C ALA A 387 30.44 9.91 2.11
N LYS A 388 31.54 9.20 2.39
CA LYS A 388 32.83 9.39 1.68
C LYS A 388 32.71 9.08 0.19
N ALA A 389 31.99 8.02 -0.17
CA ALA A 389 31.72 7.66 -1.57
C ALA A 389 30.86 8.71 -2.29
N ALA A 390 29.92 9.33 -1.58
CA ALA A 390 29.05 10.37 -2.11
C ALA A 390 29.76 11.70 -2.34
N GLU A 391 30.62 12.11 -1.41
CA GLU A 391 31.47 13.28 -1.58
C GLU A 391 32.40 13.10 -2.80
N LEU A 392 33.04 11.94 -2.91
CA LEU A 392 33.89 11.61 -4.04
C LEU A 392 33.13 11.59 -5.37
N SER A 393 31.86 11.16 -5.41
CA SER A 393 31.10 11.12 -6.67
C SER A 393 30.75 12.52 -7.17
N ILE A 394 30.44 13.46 -6.27
CA ILE A 394 30.23 14.87 -6.63
C ILE A 394 31.52 15.46 -7.18
N TRP A 395 32.62 15.27 -6.46
CA TRP A 395 33.92 15.80 -6.87
C TRP A 395 34.38 15.23 -8.21
N HIS A 396 34.19 13.94 -8.45
CA HIS A 396 34.49 13.30 -9.73
C HIS A 396 33.60 13.79 -10.87
N GLY A 397 32.28 13.92 -10.65
CA GLY A 397 31.37 14.41 -11.68
C GLY A 397 31.71 15.83 -12.14
N ILE A 398 32.07 16.71 -11.19
CA ILE A 398 32.51 18.08 -11.48
C ILE A 398 33.88 18.09 -12.16
N LYS A 399 34.85 17.34 -11.62
CA LYS A 399 36.19 17.23 -12.19
C LYS A 399 36.16 16.74 -13.63
N ASP A 400 35.41 15.68 -13.90
CA ASP A 400 35.40 15.04 -15.21
C ASP A 400 34.58 15.85 -16.24
N GLY A 401 33.63 16.67 -15.78
CA GLY A 401 32.91 17.64 -16.61
C GLY A 401 33.78 18.85 -16.98
N VAL A 402 34.48 19.44 -16.00
CA VAL A 402 35.29 20.66 -16.21
C VAL A 402 36.63 20.36 -16.86
N ILE A 403 37.37 19.38 -16.34
CA ILE A 403 38.69 19.01 -16.90
C ILE A 403 38.52 18.29 -18.25
N GLY A 404 37.34 17.68 -18.50
CA GLY A 404 36.99 17.08 -19.78
C GLY A 404 37.12 18.03 -20.98
N ILE A 405 36.96 19.34 -20.76
CA ILE A 405 37.12 20.38 -21.79
C ILE A 405 38.53 20.40 -22.37
N VAL A 406 39.54 20.11 -21.54
CA VAL A 406 40.96 20.13 -21.93
C VAL A 406 41.44 18.71 -22.23
N ASN A 407 41.05 17.74 -21.40
CA ASN A 407 41.55 16.38 -21.52
C ASN A 407 40.97 15.63 -22.72
N LYS A 408 39.69 15.82 -23.09
CA LYS A 408 39.07 15.09 -24.20
C LYS A 408 39.62 15.49 -25.56
N PRO A 409 39.81 16.79 -25.90
CA PRO A 409 40.53 17.18 -27.11
C PRO A 409 41.97 16.69 -27.11
N ARG A 410 42.66 16.75 -25.97
CA ARG A 410 44.06 16.28 -25.86
C ARG A 410 44.18 14.78 -26.12
N ILE A 411 43.32 13.96 -25.50
CA ILE A 411 43.28 12.50 -25.69
C ILE A 411 42.89 12.16 -27.12
N GLY A 412 41.88 12.85 -27.68
CA GLY A 412 41.47 12.67 -29.06
C GLY A 412 42.58 13.00 -30.05
N TYR A 413 43.32 14.09 -29.82
CA TYR A 413 44.48 14.46 -30.62
C TYR A 413 45.61 13.44 -30.54
N GLN A 414 45.89 12.91 -29.35
CA GLN A 414 46.89 11.86 -29.15
C GLN A 414 46.49 10.54 -29.84
N ARG A 415 45.20 10.22 -29.91
CA ARG A 415 44.71 8.97 -30.53
C ARG A 415 44.57 9.08 -32.05
N HIS A 416 44.12 10.22 -32.59
CA HIS A 416 43.76 10.37 -34.01
C HIS A 416 44.07 11.76 -34.63
N GLY A 417 45.05 12.49 -34.09
CA GLY A 417 45.49 13.78 -34.63
C GLY A 417 44.40 14.85 -34.62
N ILE A 418 44.45 15.81 -35.57
CA ILE A 418 43.53 16.96 -35.60
C ILE A 418 42.06 16.53 -35.60
N LEU A 419 41.72 15.48 -36.35
CA LEU A 419 40.34 14.98 -36.44
C LEU A 419 39.85 14.40 -35.10
N GLY A 420 40.73 13.68 -34.39
CA GLY A 420 40.44 13.19 -33.04
C GLY A 420 40.34 14.31 -32.01
N GLY A 421 41.17 15.36 -32.13
CA GLY A 421 41.07 16.55 -31.27
C GLY A 421 39.73 17.27 -31.41
N ALA A 422 39.24 17.42 -32.63
CA ALA A 422 37.92 17.99 -32.91
C ALA A 422 36.77 17.11 -32.39
N ALA A 423 36.85 15.79 -32.57
CA ALA A 423 35.88 14.85 -32.00
C ALA A 423 35.86 14.88 -30.46
N GLY A 424 37.04 14.99 -29.83
CA GLY A 424 37.17 15.15 -28.38
C GLY A 424 36.60 16.46 -27.86
N ALA A 425 36.70 17.56 -28.62
CA ALA A 425 36.08 18.83 -28.29
C ALA A 425 34.55 18.78 -28.39
N ALA A 426 34.02 18.15 -29.45
CA ALA A 426 32.58 17.93 -29.61
C ALA A 426 31.99 17.07 -28.48
N ALA A 427 32.70 16.01 -28.07
CA ALA A 427 32.30 15.13 -26.97
C ALA A 427 32.40 15.79 -25.57
N ALA A 428 33.22 16.83 -25.41
CA ALA A 428 33.34 17.54 -24.14
C ALA A 428 32.08 18.36 -23.81
N ILE A 429 31.43 18.94 -24.83
CA ILE A 429 30.30 19.88 -24.65
C ILE A 429 29.13 19.25 -23.88
N PRO A 430 28.59 18.07 -24.25
CA PRO A 430 27.51 17.45 -23.48
C PRO A 430 27.99 16.92 -22.12
N SER A 431 29.26 16.54 -22.01
CA SER A 431 29.87 15.98 -20.80
C SER A 431 30.02 16.99 -19.65
N ILE A 432 30.14 18.29 -19.97
CA ILE A 432 30.12 19.39 -18.98
C ILE A 432 28.83 19.38 -18.16
N VAL A 433 27.71 18.97 -18.77
CA VAL A 433 26.39 18.96 -18.15
C VAL A 433 26.07 17.59 -17.55
N ILE A 434 26.33 16.52 -18.31
CA ILE A 434 25.94 15.16 -17.93
C ILE A 434 26.76 14.67 -16.73
N LYS A 435 28.08 14.91 -16.68
CA LYS A 435 28.94 14.34 -15.64
C LYS A 435 28.71 14.92 -14.24
N PRO A 436 28.50 16.24 -14.04
CA PRO A 436 28.12 16.77 -12.73
C PRO A 436 26.75 16.27 -12.26
N ALA A 437 25.78 16.13 -13.17
CA ALA A 437 24.46 15.57 -12.86
C ALA A 437 24.56 14.11 -12.40
N VAL A 438 25.35 13.29 -13.09
CA VAL A 438 25.66 11.90 -12.70
C VAL A 438 26.33 11.86 -11.33
N GLY A 439 27.34 12.69 -11.08
CA GLY A 439 28.06 12.73 -9.79
C GLY A 439 27.17 13.09 -8.60
N THR A 440 26.19 13.97 -8.83
CA THR A 440 25.19 14.39 -7.83
C THR A 440 24.16 13.29 -7.57
N LEU A 441 23.67 12.60 -8.61
CA LEU A 441 22.74 11.48 -8.42
C LEU A 441 23.41 10.25 -7.80
N ALA A 442 24.67 10.01 -8.17
CA ALA A 442 25.52 9.00 -7.55
C ALA A 442 25.71 9.27 -6.05
N SER A 443 25.80 10.53 -5.63
CA SER A 443 26.04 10.88 -4.23
C SER A 443 24.86 10.48 -3.34
N LEU A 444 23.64 10.74 -3.81
CA LEU A 444 22.40 10.32 -3.16
C LEU A 444 22.31 8.79 -3.09
N THR A 445 22.72 8.11 -4.17
CA THR A 445 22.77 6.65 -4.22
C THR A 445 23.73 6.08 -3.17
N TRP A 446 24.95 6.61 -3.07
CA TRP A 446 25.97 6.12 -2.14
C TRP A 446 25.67 6.45 -0.68
N LEU A 447 25.12 7.63 -0.40
CA LEU A 447 24.61 8.00 0.93
C LEU A 447 23.52 7.04 1.39
N GLY A 448 22.52 6.83 0.54
CA GLY A 448 21.42 5.91 0.84
C GLY A 448 21.93 4.48 1.08
N ARG A 449 22.85 3.97 0.25
CA ARG A 449 23.49 2.66 0.46
C ARG A 449 24.26 2.59 1.77
N GLY A 450 24.86 3.69 2.22
CA GLY A 450 25.53 3.80 3.51
C GLY A 450 24.55 3.70 4.69
N ILE A 451 23.41 4.40 4.62
CA ILE A 451 22.32 4.31 5.60
C ILE A 451 21.76 2.88 5.65
N TYR A 452 21.53 2.27 4.49
CA TYR A 452 21.06 0.89 4.40
C TYR A 452 22.08 -0.11 4.98
N ALA A 453 23.37 0.02 4.65
CA ALA A 453 24.41 -0.84 5.20
C ALA A 453 24.58 -0.65 6.72
N GLN A 454 24.46 0.59 7.22
CA GLN A 454 24.48 0.90 8.65
C GLN A 454 23.29 0.27 9.39
N THR A 455 22.08 0.39 8.84
CA THR A 455 20.86 -0.18 9.42
C THR A 455 20.87 -1.71 9.36
N LYS A 456 21.33 -2.31 8.26
CA LYS A 456 21.51 -3.77 8.12
C LYS A 456 22.57 -4.32 9.08
N ASN A 457 23.71 -3.66 9.22
CA ASN A 457 24.76 -4.10 10.15
C ASN A 457 24.37 -3.84 11.61
N SER A 458 23.63 -2.77 11.90
CA SER A 458 23.06 -2.52 13.23
C SER A 458 21.95 -3.53 13.57
N SER A 459 21.20 -4.01 12.58
CA SER A 459 20.24 -5.11 12.73
C SER A 459 20.95 -6.45 12.99
N ARG A 460 22.06 -6.75 12.28
CA ARG A 460 22.90 -7.94 12.54
C ARG A 460 23.63 -7.90 13.88
N ASN A 461 24.06 -6.72 14.36
CA ASN A 461 24.65 -6.58 15.69
C ASN A 461 23.60 -6.58 16.82
N LYS A 462 22.31 -6.40 16.50
CA LYS A 462 21.21 -6.57 17.46
C LYS A 462 20.83 -8.03 17.70
N ASP A 463 21.37 -8.97 16.93
CA ASP A 463 21.24 -10.42 17.18
C ASP A 463 22.17 -10.93 18.29
N ALA A 464 22.89 -10.04 19.00
CA ALA A 464 23.80 -10.41 20.10
C ALA A 464 23.59 -9.62 21.42
N ASN A 465 22.46 -8.96 21.65
CA ASN A 465 22.18 -8.39 22.98
C ASN A 465 20.71 -8.53 23.41
N SER A 466 20.53 -9.46 24.34
CA SER A 466 19.30 -10.09 24.82
C SER A 466 18.35 -9.22 25.65
N ASN A 467 18.57 -7.91 25.75
CA ASN A 467 17.97 -7.10 26.84
C ASN A 467 16.93 -6.05 26.42
N HIS A 468 16.55 -5.96 25.13
CA HIS A 468 15.56 -4.94 24.69
C HIS A 468 14.30 -5.51 24.00
N GLN A 469 14.17 -6.84 23.89
CA GLN A 469 13.04 -7.47 23.19
C GLN A 469 11.96 -8.02 24.15
N LEU A 470 12.20 -8.03 25.47
CA LEU A 470 11.24 -8.46 26.50
C LEU A 470 10.27 -7.36 26.96
N THR A 471 10.45 -6.10 26.52
CA THR A 471 9.47 -5.01 26.75
C THR A 471 8.07 -5.38 26.25
N VAL A 472 7.99 -6.32 25.30
CA VAL A 472 6.72 -6.85 24.84
C VAL A 472 5.92 -7.38 26.02
N LEU A 473 6.44 -8.17 26.97
CA LEU A 473 5.67 -8.75 28.11
C LEU A 473 5.08 -7.72 29.09
N HIS A 474 5.60 -6.49 29.11
CA HIS A 474 5.10 -5.41 29.95
C HIS A 474 4.09 -4.51 29.21
N SER A 475 2.79 -4.85 29.29
CA SER A 475 1.72 -3.95 28.82
C SER A 475 1.52 -2.78 29.80
N PRO A 476 1.02 -1.61 29.37
CA PRO A 476 0.77 -0.44 30.23
C PRO A 476 -0.16 -0.70 31.43
N GLN A 477 -0.93 -1.80 31.42
CA GLN A 477 -1.81 -2.19 32.51
C GLN A 477 -1.06 -2.66 33.78
N GLN A 478 0.22 -3.00 33.70
CA GLN A 478 1.03 -3.40 34.88
C GLN A 478 1.33 -2.22 35.83
N ILE A 479 1.38 -0.98 35.33
CA ILE A 479 1.67 0.20 36.17
C ILE A 479 0.51 0.49 37.16
N ARG A 480 -0.71 -0.01 36.88
CA ARG A 480 -1.87 0.12 37.76
C ARG A 480 -2.07 -1.07 38.73
N ARG A 481 -1.38 -2.19 38.53
CA ARG A 481 -1.52 -3.43 39.32
C ARG A 481 -0.36 -3.70 40.29
N SER A 482 0.77 -3.01 40.11
CA SER A 482 1.92 -3.04 41.05
C SER A 482 1.62 -2.40 42.41
N SER A 483 0.50 -1.67 42.54
CA SER A 483 -0.01 -1.15 43.81
C SER A 483 -0.81 -2.19 44.61
N GLU A 484 -1.37 -3.22 43.97
CA GLU A 484 -2.17 -4.29 44.61
C GLU A 484 -1.36 -5.57 44.87
N SER A 485 -0.24 -5.78 44.18
CA SER A 485 0.65 -6.95 44.37
C SER A 485 1.37 -6.99 45.73
N ARG A 486 1.15 -6.00 46.60
CA ARG A 486 1.71 -5.95 47.96
C ARG A 486 0.85 -6.70 48.99
N ILE A 487 -0.24 -7.34 48.55
CA ILE A 487 -1.15 -8.14 49.38
C ILE A 487 -1.41 -9.47 48.65
N MET A 488 -0.41 -10.34 48.55
CA MET A 488 -0.62 -11.75 48.18
C MET A 488 0.23 -12.62 49.10
N ASP A 489 -0.44 -13.44 49.92
CA ASP A 489 0.19 -14.39 50.84
C ASP A 489 0.93 -15.50 50.07
N GLU A 490 1.99 -16.06 50.68
CA GLU A 490 2.74 -17.21 50.16
C GLU A 490 1.86 -18.47 49.93
N ASP A 491 0.69 -18.55 50.57
CA ASP A 491 -0.28 -19.66 50.46
C ASP A 491 -1.27 -19.54 49.27
N THR A 492 -1.11 -18.54 48.41
CA THR A 492 -2.02 -18.36 47.26
C THR A 492 -1.76 -19.41 46.18
N SER A 493 -2.81 -20.13 45.73
CA SER A 493 -2.69 -21.17 44.70
C SER A 493 -2.03 -20.64 43.41
N LEU A 494 -1.26 -21.50 42.74
CA LEU A 494 -0.52 -21.14 41.52
C LEU A 494 -1.44 -20.64 40.40
N GLU A 495 -2.63 -21.22 40.32
CA GLU A 495 -3.68 -20.88 39.35
C GLU A 495 -4.24 -19.48 39.59
N TYR A 496 -4.42 -19.09 40.87
CA TYR A 496 -4.89 -17.76 41.23
C TYR A 496 -3.86 -16.69 40.90
N ARG A 497 -2.58 -16.94 41.21
CA ARG A 497 -1.46 -16.06 40.81
C ARG A 497 -1.39 -15.91 39.28
N ALA A 498 -1.48 -17.03 38.56
CA ALA A 498 -1.50 -17.02 37.11
C ALA A 498 -2.71 -16.28 36.51
N SER A 499 -3.89 -16.42 37.12
CA SER A 499 -5.11 -15.69 36.72
C SER A 499 -4.96 -14.18 36.93
N PHE A 500 -4.43 -13.77 38.08
CA PHE A 500 -4.17 -12.37 38.41
C PHE A 500 -3.18 -11.71 37.43
N GLU A 501 -2.06 -12.38 37.15
CA GLU A 501 -1.00 -11.85 36.29
C GLU A 501 -1.36 -11.85 34.80
N SER A 502 -1.99 -12.92 34.30
CA SER A 502 -2.37 -13.03 32.88
C SER A 502 -3.69 -12.33 32.53
N GLY A 503 -4.56 -12.09 33.52
CA GLY A 503 -5.93 -11.61 33.32
C GLY A 503 -6.88 -12.66 32.75
N LEU A 504 -6.47 -13.94 32.66
CA LEU A 504 -7.31 -15.05 32.24
C LEU A 504 -8.16 -15.58 33.39
N LYS A 505 -9.30 -16.21 33.08
CA LYS A 505 -10.11 -16.92 34.07
C LYS A 505 -9.32 -18.07 34.69
N ILE A 506 -9.53 -18.34 35.98
CA ILE A 506 -8.80 -19.35 36.75
C ILE A 506 -8.87 -20.75 36.10
N ASP A 507 -10.05 -21.16 35.61
CA ASP A 507 -10.23 -22.45 34.93
C ASP A 507 -9.35 -22.61 33.68
N ILE A 508 -9.09 -21.51 32.97
CA ILE A 508 -8.21 -21.51 31.78
C ILE A 508 -6.75 -21.65 32.23
N CYS A 509 -6.36 -20.96 33.30
CA CYS A 509 -5.01 -21.07 33.87
C CYS A 509 -4.74 -22.50 34.37
N GLU A 510 -5.68 -23.09 35.11
CA GLU A 510 -5.59 -24.47 35.60
C GLU A 510 -5.41 -25.46 34.44
N LYS A 511 -6.22 -25.34 33.38
CA LYS A 511 -6.10 -26.15 32.18
C LYS A 511 -4.72 -26.02 31.52
N ILE A 512 -4.22 -24.79 31.34
CA ILE A 512 -2.91 -24.52 30.74
C ILE A 512 -1.79 -25.18 31.55
N LEU A 513 -1.82 -25.02 32.88
CA LEU A 513 -0.79 -25.56 33.77
C LEU A 513 -0.79 -27.09 33.77
N ASN A 514 -1.97 -27.70 33.88
CA ASN A 514 -2.13 -29.16 33.84
C ASN A 514 -1.65 -29.75 32.51
N GLU A 515 -2.01 -29.14 31.39
CA GLU A 515 -1.57 -29.59 30.06
C GLU A 515 -0.06 -29.44 29.87
N PHE A 516 0.53 -28.34 30.35
CA PHE A 516 1.97 -28.14 30.31
C PHE A 516 2.74 -29.18 31.15
N GLU A 517 2.29 -29.48 32.37
CA GLU A 517 2.93 -30.49 33.22
C GLU A 517 2.84 -31.91 32.63
N GLN A 518 1.73 -32.25 31.95
CA GLN A 518 1.63 -33.50 31.17
C GLN A 518 2.60 -33.55 29.98
N ILE A 519 2.92 -32.41 29.37
CA ILE A 519 3.91 -32.35 28.28
C ILE A 519 5.32 -32.47 28.86
N LYS A 520 5.62 -31.73 29.92
CA LYS A 520 6.90 -31.72 30.62
C LYS A 520 7.29 -33.12 31.11
N SER A 521 6.37 -33.83 31.77
CA SER A 521 6.55 -35.22 32.21
C SER A 521 6.83 -36.21 31.07
N ARG A 522 6.17 -36.06 29.91
CA ARG A 522 6.42 -36.89 28.72
C ARG A 522 7.80 -36.64 28.12
N TYR A 523 8.28 -35.40 28.13
CA TYR A 523 9.61 -35.04 27.62
C TYR A 523 10.74 -35.51 28.55
N THR A 524 10.57 -35.37 29.87
CA THR A 524 11.55 -35.89 30.84
C THR A 524 11.64 -37.41 30.82
N SER A 525 10.52 -38.11 30.67
CA SER A 525 10.49 -39.59 30.52
C SER A 525 11.18 -40.09 29.24
N LYS A 526 11.03 -39.37 28.10
CA LYS A 526 11.70 -39.71 26.84
C LYS A 526 13.21 -39.48 26.88
N ASN A 527 13.67 -38.36 27.43
CA ASN A 527 15.10 -38.06 27.55
C ASN A 527 15.81 -38.97 28.57
N GLY A 528 15.09 -39.44 29.61
CA GLY A 528 15.59 -40.47 30.53
C GLY A 528 15.83 -41.83 29.86
N ASN A 529 15.06 -42.17 28.82
CA ASN A 529 15.20 -43.44 28.08
C ASN A 529 16.18 -43.36 26.88
N GLU A 530 16.45 -42.17 26.33
CA GLU A 530 17.43 -42.00 25.24
C GLU A 530 18.90 -42.03 25.75
N ASN A 531 19.15 -41.78 27.04
CA ASN A 531 20.46 -41.97 27.64
C ASN A 531 20.91 -43.44 27.75
N SER A 532 20.05 -44.42 27.39
CA SER A 532 20.42 -45.83 27.38
C SER A 532 20.66 -46.43 25.98
N LYS A 533 20.41 -45.70 24.88
CA LYS A 533 20.64 -46.22 23.51
C LYS A 533 21.07 -45.09 22.57
N GLY A 534 22.37 -45.02 22.34
CA GLY A 534 22.96 -44.14 21.34
C GLY A 534 22.39 -44.36 19.93
N THR A 535 22.29 -43.25 19.20
CA THR A 535 22.12 -43.15 17.75
C THR A 535 20.73 -43.41 17.18
N LYS A 536 19.97 -42.34 16.86
CA LYS A 536 19.39 -42.03 15.52
C LYS A 536 18.33 -40.92 15.60
N ARG A 537 18.77 -39.65 15.44
CA ARG A 537 17.92 -38.51 15.06
C ARG A 537 17.42 -38.68 13.62
N THR A 538 16.34 -39.41 13.36
CA THR A 538 15.45 -39.17 12.18
C THR A 538 14.14 -39.99 12.25
N LYS A 539 13.25 -39.79 13.23
CA LYS A 539 11.92 -40.45 13.17
C LYS A 539 10.85 -39.85 14.10
N CYS A 540 10.53 -38.56 13.96
CA CYS A 540 9.31 -38.01 14.61
C CYS A 540 8.62 -36.91 13.80
N ARG A 541 8.34 -37.19 12.52
CA ARG A 541 7.46 -36.33 11.69
C ARG A 541 6.10 -36.96 11.39
N LYS A 542 5.83 -38.20 11.81
CA LYS A 542 4.65 -38.97 11.35
C LYS A 542 3.57 -39.34 12.40
N MET A 543 3.75 -39.10 13.70
CA MET A 543 2.71 -39.48 14.68
C MET A 543 1.71 -38.37 15.04
N PHE A 544 2.08 -37.08 14.96
CA PHE A 544 1.17 -35.99 15.35
C PHE A 544 0.25 -35.47 14.24
N GLN A 545 0.38 -35.95 13.00
CA GLN A 545 -0.58 -35.65 11.93
C GLN A 545 -1.84 -36.54 11.98
N ARG A 546 -1.80 -37.69 12.67
CA ARG A 546 -2.94 -38.64 12.68
C ARG A 546 -4.06 -38.29 13.67
N GLN A 547 -3.81 -37.44 14.67
CA GLN A 547 -4.87 -36.87 15.52
C GLN A 547 -5.49 -35.59 14.95
N ARG A 548 -4.92 -35.03 13.87
CA ARG A 548 -5.41 -33.79 13.23
C ARG A 548 -6.57 -34.00 12.25
N SER A 549 -7.11 -35.21 12.12
CA SER A 549 -8.18 -35.55 11.17
C SER A 549 -9.50 -36.00 11.82
N HIS A 550 -9.69 -35.88 13.14
CA HIS A 550 -10.90 -36.39 13.83
C HIS A 550 -11.66 -35.36 14.67
N SER A 551 -11.51 -34.05 14.42
CA SER A 551 -12.34 -33.03 15.10
C SER A 551 -12.87 -31.93 14.17
N ALA A 552 -13.00 -32.22 12.88
CA ALA A 552 -13.69 -31.35 11.93
C ALA A 552 -14.87 -32.12 11.32
N THR A 553 -15.94 -32.25 12.10
CA THR A 553 -17.27 -32.53 11.59
C THR A 553 -18.08 -31.26 11.80
N PRO A 554 -18.61 -30.61 10.76
CA PRO A 554 -19.49 -29.46 10.94
C PRO A 554 -20.90 -29.97 11.29
N GLN A 555 -21.46 -29.46 12.39
CA GLN A 555 -22.88 -29.15 12.49
C GLN A 555 -23.05 -27.66 12.33
#